data_AF-A0A494Y1J4-F1
#
_entry.id   AF-A0A494Y1J4-F1
#
_cell.length_a   1.000
_cell.length_b   1.000
_cell.length_c   1.000
_cell.angle_alpha   90.00
_cell.angle_beta   90.00
_cell.angle_gamma   90.00
#
_symmetry.space_group_name_H-M   'P 1'
#
loop_
_entity.id
_entity.type
_entity.pdbx_description
1 polymer ?
#
loop_
_entity_poly.entity_id
_entity_poly.type
_entity_poly.pdbx_seq_one_letter_code
_entity_poly.pdbx_strand_id
1 'polypeptide(L)'
;MTHDFATLVDTLKSVGVTEQELIELRRAMNDDASHVERHRTIGPKVAGWIGTLIHRASTESWEVSPEAASELLTTEIGGYYGLNKTQAG
;
A
#
# COMPACT_ATOMS: atom_id res chain seq x y z
N MET A 1 15.89 -6.57 -1.18
CA MET A 1 14.60 -5.97 -0.76
C MET A 1 14.89 -5.26 0.55
N THR A 2 14.88 -3.93 0.56
CA THR A 2 15.36 -3.12 1.69
C THR A 2 14.28 -2.78 2.71
N HIS A 3 13.03 -3.20 2.49
CA HIS A 3 11.96 -3.21 3.49
C HIS A 3 11.28 -4.59 3.46
N ASP A 4 11.16 -5.24 4.61
CA ASP A 4 10.45 -6.51 4.69
C ASP A 4 8.92 -6.27 4.69
N PHE A 5 8.18 -7.30 4.30
CA PHE A 5 6.72 -7.23 4.27
C PHE A 5 6.13 -7.05 5.68
N ALA A 6 6.85 -7.46 6.73
CA ALA A 6 6.40 -7.32 8.12
C ALA A 6 6.32 -5.85 8.54
N THR A 7 7.33 -5.04 8.19
CA THR A 7 7.36 -3.61 8.46
C THR A 7 6.19 -2.90 7.75
N LEU A 8 5.92 -3.26 6.49
CA LEU A 8 4.75 -2.76 5.76
C LEU A 8 3.45 -3.10 6.51
N VAL A 9 3.30 -4.37 6.92
CA VAL A 9 2.12 -4.83 7.65
C VAL A 9 1.94 -4.05 8.96
N ASP A 10 3.00 -3.85 9.73
CA ASP A 10 2.93 -3.16 11.01
C ASP A 10 2.54 -1.68 10.83
N THR A 11 3.12 -0.99 9.85
CA THR A 11 2.71 0.38 9.50
C THR A 11 1.24 0.46 9.11
N LEU A 12 0.77 -0.46 8.25
CA LEU A 12 -0.63 -0.48 7.82
C LEU A 12 -1.60 -0.78 8.97
N LYS A 13 -1.26 -1.70 9.87
CA LYS A 13 -2.08 -1.98 11.06
C LYS A 13 -2.17 -0.78 11.98
N SER A 14 -1.10 0.01 12.11
CA SER A 14 -1.07 1.20 12.97
C SER A 14 -2.08 2.27 12.56
N VAL A 15 -2.50 2.29 11.29
CA VAL A 15 -3.52 3.22 10.78
C VAL A 15 -4.91 2.59 10.62
N GLY A 16 -5.10 1.38 11.17
CA GLY A 16 -6.41 0.73 11.23
C GLY A 16 -6.70 -0.26 10.11
N VAL A 17 -5.70 -0.64 9.28
CA VAL A 17 -5.88 -1.71 8.30
C VAL A 17 -6.03 -3.05 9.02
N THR A 18 -7.14 -3.71 8.74
CA THR A 18 -7.52 -5.01 9.29
C THR A 18 -6.72 -6.16 8.67
N GLU A 19 -6.68 -7.30 9.36
CA GLU A 19 -6.05 -8.53 8.83
C GLU A 19 -6.64 -8.97 7.48
N GLN A 20 -7.96 -8.79 7.29
CA GLN A 20 -8.62 -9.16 6.04
C GLN A 20 -8.11 -8.30 4.88
N GLU A 21 -7.99 -6.99 5.07
CA GLU A 21 -7.45 -6.08 4.04
C GLU A 21 -5.99 -6.39 3.73
N LEU A 22 -5.19 -6.81 4.72
CA LEU A 22 -3.80 -7.22 4.50
C LEU A 22 -3.68 -8.51 3.69
N ILE A 23 -4.61 -9.46 3.88
CA ILE A 23 -4.69 -10.67 3.05
C ILE A 23 -5.01 -10.29 1.60
N GLU A 24 -5.95 -9.37 1.40
CA GLU A 24 -6.31 -8.84 0.08
C GLU A 24 -5.14 -8.09 -0.58
N LEU A 25 -4.41 -7.28 0.19
CA LEU A 25 -3.20 -6.60 -0.27
C LEU A 25 -2.18 -7.62 -0.77
N ARG A 26 -1.87 -8.63 0.03
CA ARG A 26 -0.87 -9.64 -0.33
C ARG A 26 -1.25 -10.38 -1.61
N ARG A 27 -2.54 -10.66 -1.80
CA ARG A 27 -3.05 -11.23 -3.05
C ARG A 27 -2.85 -10.27 -4.23
N ALA A 28 -3.24 -9.02 -4.08
CA ALA A 28 -3.05 -7.99 -5.10
C ALA A 28 -1.57 -7.82 -5.49
N MET A 29 -0.65 -7.85 -4.52
CA MET A 29 0.79 -7.79 -4.76
C MET A 29 1.30 -8.98 -5.58
N ASN A 30 0.82 -10.19 -5.27
CA ASN A 30 1.20 -11.38 -6.02
C ASN A 30 0.68 -11.34 -7.46
N ASP A 31 -0.56 -10.89 -7.66
CA ASP A 31 -1.17 -10.76 -8.99
C ASP A 31 -0.43 -9.70 -9.83
N ASP A 32 0.01 -8.60 -9.21
CA ASP A 32 0.73 -7.51 -9.87
C ASP A 32 2.26 -7.68 -9.92
N ALA A 33 2.82 -8.78 -9.41
CA ALA A 33 4.28 -8.96 -9.30
C ALA A 33 4.99 -8.73 -10.65
N SER A 34 4.47 -9.33 -11.72
CA SER A 34 5.03 -9.16 -13.07
C SER A 34 4.87 -7.74 -13.63
N HIS A 35 3.83 -7.01 -13.21
CA HIS A 35 3.62 -5.61 -13.60
C HIS A 35 4.68 -4.71 -12.94
N VAL A 36 4.90 -4.89 -11.63
CA VAL A 36 5.90 -4.12 -10.86
C VAL A 36 7.31 -4.35 -11.41
N GLU A 37 7.64 -5.61 -11.73
CA GLU A 37 8.94 -5.97 -12.33
C GLU A 37 9.17 -5.30 -13.69
N ARG A 38 8.15 -5.30 -14.57
CA ARG A 38 8.27 -4.79 -15.94
C ARG A 38 8.19 -3.27 -16.04
N HIS A 39 7.26 -2.68 -15.29
CA HIS A 39 6.89 -1.27 -15.46
C HIS A 39 7.46 -0.38 -14.37
N ARG A 40 7.97 -0.95 -13.26
CA ARG A 40 8.48 -0.19 -12.12
C ARG A 40 7.43 0.81 -11.62
N THR A 41 6.17 0.41 -11.59
CA THR A 41 5.02 1.17 -11.10
C THR A 41 4.09 0.27 -10.30
N ILE A 42 3.22 0.88 -9.49
CA ILE A 42 2.15 0.15 -8.80
C ILE A 42 1.21 -0.46 -9.84
N GLY A 43 0.93 -1.75 -9.70
CA GLY A 43 0.04 -2.47 -10.59
C GLY A 43 -1.45 -2.17 -10.34
N PRO A 44 -2.31 -2.56 -11.28
CA PRO A 44 -3.73 -2.24 -11.24
C PRO A 44 -4.49 -2.89 -10.07
N LYS A 45 -4.09 -4.08 -9.59
CA LYS A 45 -4.74 -4.74 -8.46
C LYS A 45 -4.43 -4.02 -7.16
N VAL A 46 -3.18 -3.65 -6.97
CA VAL A 46 -2.72 -2.91 -5.78
C VAL A 46 -3.30 -1.50 -5.79
N ALA A 47 -3.33 -0.82 -6.95
CA ALA A 47 -3.99 0.49 -7.07
C ALA A 47 -5.50 0.41 -6.75
N GLY A 48 -6.18 -0.64 -7.23
CA GLY A 48 -7.58 -0.89 -6.90
C GLY A 48 -7.80 -1.11 -5.40
N TRP A 49 -6.93 -1.91 -4.77
CA TRP A 49 -6.95 -2.14 -3.32
C TRP A 49 -6.78 -0.83 -2.53
N ILE A 50 -5.83 0.03 -2.90
CA ILE A 50 -5.65 1.35 -2.28
C ILE A 50 -6.94 2.16 -2.37
N GLY A 51 -7.56 2.22 -3.55
CA GLY A 51 -8.81 2.95 -3.76
C GLY A 51 -9.98 2.42 -2.91
N THR A 52 -10.13 1.09 -2.81
CA THR A 52 -11.15 0.46 -1.96
C THR A 52 -10.92 0.78 -0.49
N LEU A 53 -9.66 0.73 -0.04
CA LEU A 53 -9.31 0.98 1.35
C LEU A 53 -9.55 2.44 1.74
N ILE A 54 -9.18 3.40 0.90
CA ILE A 54 -9.47 4.83 1.11
C ILE A 54 -10.98 5.07 1.18
N HIS A 55 -11.75 4.42 0.31
CA HIS A 55 -13.21 4.54 0.33
C HIS A 55 -13.79 4.01 1.65
N ARG A 56 -13.30 2.86 2.14
CA ARG A 56 -13.72 2.31 3.44
C ARG A 56 -13.26 3.16 4.62
N ALA A 57 -12.04 3.70 4.60
CA ALA A 57 -11.52 4.61 5.60
C ALA A 57 -12.42 5.85 5.78
N SER A 58 -12.98 6.37 4.67
CA SER A 58 -13.94 7.47 4.71
C SER A 58 -15.28 7.11 5.38
N THR A 59 -15.64 5.82 5.40
CA THR A 59 -16.86 5.32 6.04
C THR A 59 -16.65 4.85 7.48
N GLU A 60 -15.44 4.38 7.82
CA GLU A 60 -15.13 3.72 9.10
C GLU A 60 -14.40 4.63 10.11
N SER A 61 -14.40 5.96 9.92
CA SER A 61 -13.80 6.94 10.84
C SER A 61 -12.35 6.64 11.22
N TRP A 62 -11.49 6.34 10.23
CA TRP A 62 -10.05 6.29 10.47
C TRP A 62 -9.55 7.59 11.13
N GLU A 63 -8.52 7.47 11.98
CA GLU A 63 -7.91 8.63 12.66
C GLU A 63 -7.19 9.60 11.68
N VAL A 64 -7.06 9.22 10.40
CA VAL A 64 -6.37 9.98 9.35
C VAL A 64 -7.33 10.36 8.22
N SER A 65 -7.08 11.50 7.56
CA SER A 65 -7.88 11.92 6.40
C SER A 65 -7.68 10.97 5.20
N PRO A 66 -8.65 10.87 4.28
CA PRO A 66 -8.51 10.07 3.06
C PRO A 66 -7.27 10.41 2.23
N GLU A 67 -6.88 11.69 2.19
CA GLU A 67 -5.68 12.15 1.50
C GLU A 67 -4.40 11.64 2.19
N ALA A 68 -4.33 11.76 3.51
CA ALA A 68 -3.20 11.26 4.30
C ALA A 68 -3.09 9.73 4.22
N ALA A 69 -4.23 9.02 4.23
CA ALA A 69 -4.26 7.57 4.00
C ALA A 69 -3.72 7.23 2.59
N SER A 70 -4.16 7.94 1.55
CA SER A 70 -3.69 7.71 0.18
C SER A 70 -2.18 7.91 0.04
N GLU A 71 -1.65 8.99 0.61
CA GLU A 71 -0.22 9.29 0.60
C GLU A 71 0.58 8.22 1.35
N LEU A 72 0.15 7.85 2.56
CA LEU A 72 0.79 6.82 3.37
C LEU A 72 0.80 5.46 2.64
N LEU A 73 -0.36 5.00 2.17
CA LEU A 73 -0.48 3.70 1.48
C LEU A 73 0.42 3.64 0.24
N THR A 74 0.39 4.69 -0.58
CA THR A 74 1.21 4.77 -1.80
C THR A 74 2.69 4.80 -1.46
N THR A 75 3.07 5.53 -0.41
CA THR A 75 4.45 5.64 0.06
C THR A 75 4.96 4.32 0.61
N GLU A 76 4.27 3.69 1.55
CA GLU A 76 4.72 2.44 2.18
C GLU A 76 4.80 1.29 1.17
N ILE A 77 3.78 1.16 0.30
CA ILE A 77 3.77 0.14 -0.77
C ILE A 77 4.85 0.44 -1.82
N GLY A 78 5.01 1.71 -2.20
CA GLY A 78 6.07 2.13 -3.11
C GLY A 78 7.47 1.88 -2.53
N GLY A 79 7.65 2.06 -1.23
CA GLY A 79 8.88 1.74 -0.51
C GLY A 79 9.18 0.25 -0.50
N TYR A 80 8.16 -0.59 -0.22
CA TYR A 80 8.25 -2.04 -0.29
C TYR A 80 8.67 -2.53 -1.69
N TYR A 81 8.12 -1.94 -2.75
CA TYR A 81 8.49 -2.25 -4.14
C TYR A 81 9.81 -1.60 -4.59
N GLY A 82 10.45 -0.77 -3.77
CA GLY A 82 11.63 -0.01 -4.16
C GLY A 82 11.36 0.96 -5.32
N LEU A 83 10.15 1.52 -5.38
CA LEU A 83 9.71 2.54 -6.34
C LEU A 83 9.94 3.95 -5.82
N ASN A 84 9.92 4.13 -4.49
CA ASN A 84 10.29 5.39 -3.87
C ASN A 84 11.80 5.55 -4.03
N LYS A 85 12.23 6.29 -5.05
CA LYS A 85 13.56 6.88 -5.01
C LYS A 85 13.54 7.88 -3.86
N THR A 86 14.35 7.62 -2.84
CA THR A 86 14.87 8.66 -1.96
C THR A 86 15.26 9.85 -2.83
N GLN A 87 14.57 10.98 -2.68
CA GLN A 87 15.11 12.24 -3.17
C GLN A 87 16.33 12.55 -2.29
N ALA A 88 17.50 12.09 -2.74
CA ALA A 88 18.73 12.83 -2.55
C ALA A 88 18.71 13.93 -3.62
N GLY A 89 18.66 15.18 -3.17
CA GLY A 89 18.67 16.38 -4.02
C GLY A 89 18.19 17.59 -3.25
#